data_AF-A0A960YIW1-F1
#
_entry.id   AF-A0A960YIW1-F1
#
_cell.length_a   1.000
_cell.length_b   1.000
_cell.length_c   1.000
_cell.angle_alpha   90.00
_cell.angle_beta   90.00
_cell.angle_gamma   90.00
#
_symmetry.space_group_name_H-M   'P 1'
#
loop_
_entity.id
_entity.type
_entity.pdbx_description
1 polymer ?
#
loop_
_entity_poly.entity_id
_entity_poly.type
_entity_poly.pdbx_seq_one_letter_code
_entity_poly.pdbx_strand_id
1 'polypeptide(L)'
;LEAKYEDNNPDCVACHVTGWKEPGGYGIDPQNRAMLAGVQCEACHGYGTAHDRSTNAMAAPKDMCLRCHDAANSPEFDFDRYWAKIKH
;
A
#
# COMPACT_ATOMS: atom_id res chain seq x y z
N LEU A 1 7.35 1.50 10.87
CA LEU A 1 7.25 2.96 10.75
C LEU A 1 7.38 3.61 12.12
N GLU A 2 6.42 3.42 13.02
CA GLU A 2 6.43 4.03 14.36
C GLU A 2 7.66 3.66 15.20
N ALA A 3 8.06 2.38 15.22
CA ALA A 3 9.27 1.94 15.93
C ALA A 3 10.57 2.58 15.41
N LYS A 4 10.54 3.17 14.20
CA LYS A 4 11.65 3.90 13.60
C LYS A 4 11.41 5.42 13.55
N TYR A 5 10.29 5.90 14.11
CA TYR A 5 9.84 7.30 14.03
C TYR A 5 9.63 7.82 12.61
N GLU A 6 9.29 6.93 11.67
CA GLU A 6 9.10 7.23 10.24
C GLU A 6 7.62 7.26 9.82
N ASP A 7 6.69 7.18 10.77
CA ASP A 7 5.24 7.16 10.55
C ASP A 7 4.63 8.52 10.14
N ASN A 8 5.46 9.57 10.09
CA ASN A 8 5.10 10.87 9.51
C ASN A 8 6.00 11.28 8.35
N ASN A 9 7.00 10.47 7.99
CA ASN A 9 7.92 10.77 6.91
C ASN A 9 7.25 10.49 5.56
N PRO A 10 7.03 11.49 4.69
CA PRO A 10 6.39 11.31 3.39
C PRO A 10 7.06 10.25 2.52
N ASP A 11 8.38 10.10 2.62
CA ASP A 11 9.15 9.13 1.83
C ASP A 11 8.84 7.69 2.26
N CYS A 12 8.52 7.50 3.54
CA CYS A 12 8.19 6.18 4.10
C CYS A 12 6.70 5.87 3.99
N VAL A 13 5.83 6.81 4.36
CA VAL A 13 4.38 6.58 4.35
C VAL A 13 3.81 6.50 2.93
N ALA A 14 4.50 6.99 1.91
CA ALA A 14 4.08 6.78 0.52
C ALA A 14 3.98 5.30 0.12
N CYS A 15 4.76 4.41 0.74
CA CYS A 15 4.84 3.00 0.38
C CYS A 15 4.36 2.04 1.48
N HIS A 16 4.34 2.47 2.74
CA HIS A 16 4.15 1.58 3.89
C HIS A 16 2.82 1.73 4.62
N VAL A 17 1.88 2.50 4.07
CA VAL A 17 0.53 2.69 4.60
C VAL A 17 -0.48 2.63 3.45
N THR A 18 -1.77 2.55 3.78
CA THR A 18 -2.84 2.56 2.78
C THR A 18 -3.53 3.91 2.73
N GLY A 19 -3.70 4.45 1.52
CA GLY A 19 -4.45 5.70 1.30
C GLY A 19 -3.69 6.97 1.69
N TRP A 20 -2.35 6.98 1.65
CA TRP A 20 -1.60 8.22 1.87
C TRP A 20 -2.03 9.31 0.86
N LYS A 21 -2.40 10.50 1.36
CA LYS A 21 -2.97 11.63 0.62
C LYS A 21 -4.35 11.40 -0.02
N GLU A 22 -4.99 10.27 0.25
CA GLU A 22 -6.35 9.99 -0.20
C GLU A 22 -7.37 10.48 0.85
N PRO A 23 -8.56 10.95 0.43
CA PRO A 23 -9.64 11.26 1.35
C PRO A 23 -9.99 10.05 2.24
N GLY A 24 -9.93 10.23 3.55
CA GLY A 24 -10.20 9.15 4.50
C GLY A 24 -9.10 8.08 4.60
N GLY A 25 -7.95 8.29 3.96
CA GLY A 25 -6.81 7.38 4.05
C GLY A 25 -5.92 7.63 5.28
N TYR A 26 -4.73 6.99 5.30
CA TYR A 26 -3.77 7.14 6.40
C TYR A 26 -3.38 8.61 6.62
N GLY A 27 -3.37 9.05 7.88
CA GLY A 27 -3.08 10.44 8.20
C GLY A 27 -2.92 10.75 9.69
N ILE A 28 -3.30 11.97 10.07
CA ILE A 28 -3.23 12.46 11.45
C ILE A 28 -4.39 11.96 12.32
N ASP A 29 -5.49 11.52 11.70
CA ASP A 29 -6.60 10.92 12.43
C ASP A 29 -6.12 9.62 13.11
N PRO A 30 -6.27 9.47 14.44
CA PRO A 30 -5.75 8.30 15.16
C PRO A 30 -6.39 6.97 14.73
N GLN A 31 -7.68 6.98 14.34
CA GLN A 31 -8.36 5.76 13.91
C GLN A 31 -7.80 5.32 12.55
N ASN A 32 -7.72 6.24 11.59
CA ASN A 32 -7.13 5.96 10.28
C ASN A 32 -5.65 5.57 10.39
N ARG A 33 -4.88 6.22 11.27
CA ARG A 33 -3.47 5.87 11.50
C ARG A 33 -3.32 4.41 11.96
N ALA A 34 -4.17 3.97 12.88
CA ALA A 34 -4.13 2.59 13.35
C ALA A 34 -4.66 1.59 12.30
N MET A 35 -5.79 1.90 11.66
CA MET A 35 -6.48 0.98 10.75
C MET A 35 -5.80 0.83 9.39
N LEU A 36 -5.13 1.87 8.91
CA LEU A 36 -4.53 1.93 7.58
C LEU A 36 -3.00 1.84 7.63
N ALA A 37 -2.45 1.47 8.78
CA ALA A 37 -1.04 1.09 8.87
C ALA A 37 -0.79 -0.15 8.00
N GLY A 38 0.27 -0.10 7.18
CA GLY A 38 0.61 -1.18 6.25
C GLY A 38 -0.10 -1.11 4.90
N VAL A 39 0.29 -2.04 4.02
CA VAL A 39 -0.22 -2.19 2.65
C VAL A 39 -1.43 -3.13 2.68
N GLN A 40 -2.62 -2.60 2.44
CA GLN A 40 -3.90 -3.33 2.49
C GLN A 40 -4.46 -3.57 1.08
N CYS A 41 -5.65 -4.16 1.00
CA CYS A 41 -6.32 -4.52 -0.25
C CYS A 41 -6.35 -3.35 -1.24
N GLU A 42 -6.66 -2.16 -0.76
CA GLU A 42 -6.86 -0.93 -1.52
C GLU A 42 -5.57 -0.39 -2.14
N ALA A 43 -4.41 -0.73 -1.57
CA ALA A 43 -3.12 -0.34 -2.13
C ALA A 43 -2.88 -0.99 -3.50
N CYS A 44 -3.52 -2.14 -3.77
CA CYS A 44 -3.48 -2.83 -5.05
C CYS A 44 -4.79 -2.74 -5.81
N HIS A 45 -5.95 -2.79 -5.15
CA HIS A 45 -7.27 -2.88 -5.78
C HIS A 45 -8.04 -1.54 -5.86
N GLY A 46 -7.42 -0.44 -5.45
CA GLY A 46 -8.03 0.89 -5.41
C GLY A 46 -8.85 1.15 -4.14
N TYR A 47 -9.10 2.43 -3.84
CA TYR A 47 -9.66 2.91 -2.57
C TYR A 47 -11.18 2.80 -2.43
N GLY A 48 -11.79 1.82 -3.12
CA GLY A 48 -13.14 1.33 -2.87
C GLY A 48 -14.24 2.37 -2.65
N THR A 49 -14.81 2.96 -3.71
CA THR A 49 -16.18 3.52 -3.62
C THR A 49 -17.25 2.42 -3.65
N ALA A 50 -16.88 1.19 -4.03
CA ALA A 50 -17.73 0.02 -3.99
C ALA A 50 -17.08 -1.06 -3.09
N HIS A 51 -17.76 -1.46 -2.02
CA HIS A 51 -17.39 -2.61 -1.18
C HIS A 51 -17.67 -3.95 -1.90
N ASP A 52 -17.38 -4.03 -3.20
CA ASP A 52 -17.57 -5.22 -4.00
C ASP A 52 -16.22 -5.77 -4.44
N ARG A 53 -15.81 -6.88 -3.81
CA ARG A 53 -14.55 -7.56 -4.14
C ARG A 53 -14.58 -8.22 -5.52
N SER A 54 -15.75 -8.39 -6.13
CA SER A 54 -15.90 -9.04 -7.44
C SER A 54 -15.57 -8.12 -8.62
N THR A 55 -15.61 -6.80 -8.43
CA THR A 55 -15.31 -5.81 -9.47
C THR A 55 -13.87 -5.28 -9.43
N ASN A 56 -13.10 -5.66 -8.40
CA ASN A 56 -11.72 -5.23 -8.15
C ASN A 56 -10.67 -5.99 -8.99
N ALA A 57 -11.00 -6.36 -10.22
CA ALA A 57 -10.05 -6.95 -11.15
C ALA A 57 -9.13 -5.85 -11.70
N MET A 58 -7.91 -5.77 -11.15
CA MET A 58 -6.85 -4.93 -11.72
C MET A 58 -6.26 -5.62 -12.95
N ALA A 59 -6.17 -4.89 -14.05
CA ALA A 59 -5.63 -5.41 -15.32
C ALA A 59 -4.11 -5.66 -15.27
N ALA A 60 -3.38 -5.03 -14.34
CA ALA A 60 -1.92 -5.08 -14.27
C ALA A 60 -1.38 -5.11 -12.82
N PRO A 61 -1.27 -6.29 -12.17
CA PRO A 61 -0.78 -6.41 -10.79
C PRO A 61 0.68 -5.99 -10.63
N LYS A 62 1.51 -6.11 -11.67
CA LYS A 62 2.95 -5.75 -11.62
C LYS A 62 3.17 -4.25 -11.45
N ASP A 63 2.38 -3.43 -12.13
CA ASP A 63 2.54 -1.97 -12.10
C ASP A 63 2.30 -1.42 -10.68
N MET A 64 1.39 -2.02 -9.92
CA MET A 64 1.15 -1.63 -8.53
C MET A 64 2.34 -1.95 -7.63
N CYS A 65 2.99 -3.09 -7.83
CA CYS A 65 4.19 -3.43 -7.08
C CYS A 65 5.30 -2.41 -7.34
N LEU A 66 5.49 -2.00 -8.60
CA LEU A 66 6.56 -1.10 -9.01
C LEU A 66 6.37 0.35 -8.56
N ARG A 67 5.21 0.72 -8.00
CA ARG A 67 5.02 2.04 -7.36
C ARG A 67 5.87 2.23 -6.11
N CYS A 68 6.20 1.13 -5.43
CA CYS A 68 6.98 1.13 -4.19
C CYS A 68 8.28 0.34 -4.33
N HIS A 69 8.27 -0.70 -5.16
CA HIS A 69 9.43 -1.54 -5.40
C HIS A 69 10.24 -1.04 -6.60
N ASP A 70 11.18 -0.14 -6.32
CA ASP A 70 12.21 0.32 -7.24
C ASP A 70 13.62 0.04 -6.69
N ALA A 71 14.64 0.46 -7.43
CA ALA A 71 16.04 0.25 -7.04
C ALA A 71 16.46 0.96 -5.75
N ALA A 72 15.81 2.08 -5.39
CA ALA A 72 16.12 2.84 -4.18
C ALA A 72 15.44 2.24 -2.94
N ASN A 73 14.20 1.78 -3.09
CA ASN A 73 13.35 1.36 -1.99
C ASN A 73 13.37 -0.17 -1.77
N SER A 74 13.63 -0.95 -2.81
CA SER A 74 13.63 -2.41 -2.75
C SER A 74 14.58 -3.01 -3.81
N PRO A 75 15.91 -2.82 -3.67
CA PRO A 75 16.90 -3.24 -4.68
C PRO A 75 16.89 -4.74 -5.00
N GLU A 76 16.43 -5.58 -4.08
CA GLU A 76 16.32 -7.03 -4.25
C GLU A 76 14.89 -7.48 -4.63
N PHE A 77 14.06 -6.57 -5.13
CA PHE A 77 12.69 -6.90 -5.50
C PHE A 77 12.66 -7.96 -6.61
N ASP A 78 11.96 -9.05 -6.34
CA ASP A 78 11.62 -10.08 -7.31
C ASP A 78 10.10 -10.24 -7.33
N PHE A 79 9.48 -9.92 -8.47
CA PHE A 79 8.03 -9.88 -8.59
C PHE A 79 7.39 -11.22 -8.26
N ASP A 80 7.89 -12.33 -8.83
CA ASP A 80 7.27 -13.64 -8.68
C ASP A 80 7.35 -14.13 -7.23
N ARG A 81 8.50 -13.95 -6.57
CA ARG A 81 8.71 -14.30 -5.15
C ARG A 81 7.83 -13.48 -4.21
N TYR A 82 7.65 -12.19 -4.48
CA TYR A 82 6.84 -11.31 -3.63
C TYR A 82 5.35 -11.57 -3.87
N TRP A 83 4.94 -11.67 -5.14
CA TRP A 83 3.57 -11.99 -5.53
C TRP A 83 3.08 -13.30 -4.94
N ALA A 84 3.93 -14.32 -4.90
CA ALA A 84 3.61 -15.61 -4.30
C ALA A 84 3.18 -15.54 -2.82
N LYS A 85 3.54 -14.49 -2.08
CA LYS A 85 3.19 -14.31 -0.66
C LYS A 85 1.80 -13.70 -0.45
N ILE A 86 1.28 -12.98 -1.43
CA ILE A 86 0.07 -12.15 -1.28
C ILE A 86 -1.04 -12.51 -2.26
N LYS A 87 -0.74 -13.29 -3.31
CA LYS A 87 -1.75 -13.76 -4.26
C LYS A 87 -2.85 -14.53 -3.54
N HIS A 88 -4.10 -14.26 -3.92
CA HIS A 88 -5.31 -14.88 -3.37
C HIS A 88 -6.35 -15.11 -4.47
#